data_AF-A0A8S3S036-F1
#
_entry.id   AF-A0A8S3S036-F1
#
_cell.length_a   1.000
_cell.length_b   1.000
_cell.length_c   1.000
_cell.angle_alpha   90.00
_cell.angle_beta   90.00
_cell.angle_gamma   90.00
#
_symmetry.space_group_name_H-M   'P 1'
#
loop_
_entity.id
_entity.type
_entity.pdbx_description
1 polymer ?
#
loop_
_entity_poly.entity_id
_entity_poly.type
_entity_poly.pdbx_seq_one_letter_code
_entity_poly.pdbx_strand_id
1 'polypeptide(L)'
;MNVPSASHMGGVWERQIRSVRNVLASVMHQSGTQLYDESLRTFMCEAAAIVNSRPLTLDNLNDPLSEEPLTSNHILTMKSKIILPPPGQFQRSDH
;
A
#
# COMPACT_ATOMS: atom_id res chain seq x y z
N MET A 1 -10.73 10.19 23.67
CA MET A 1 -10.23 11.27 24.54
C MET A 1 -8.88 11.72 23.99
N ASN A 2 -8.77 12.94 23.45
CA ASN A 2 -7.53 13.48 22.90
C ASN A 2 -6.87 14.32 24.01
N VAL A 3 -5.73 13.86 24.53
CA VAL A 3 -5.05 14.51 25.66
C VAL A 3 -4.20 15.66 25.11
N PRO A 4 -4.26 16.89 25.65
CA PRO A 4 -3.62 18.09 25.05
C PRO A 4 -2.09 18.03 24.88
N SER A 5 -1.44 17.00 25.43
CA SER A 5 0.01 16.73 25.35
C SER A 5 0.36 15.45 24.59
N ALA A 6 -0.62 14.73 24.04
CA ALA A 6 -0.43 13.49 23.27
C ALA A 6 -0.33 13.73 21.74
N SER A 7 0.04 14.94 21.32
CA SER A 7 0.24 15.33 19.91
C SER A 7 1.12 14.33 19.14
N HIS A 8 2.12 13.74 19.81
CA HIS A 8 2.98 12.71 19.21
C HIS A 8 2.24 11.44 18.78
N MET A 9 1.26 10.97 19.57
CA MET A 9 0.51 9.74 19.27
C MET A 9 -0.53 9.98 18.16
N GLY A 10 -1.18 11.14 18.16
CA GLY A 10 -2.10 11.53 17.09
C GLY A 10 -1.37 11.78 15.75
N GLY A 11 -0.18 12.37 15.80
CA GLY A 11 0.54 12.80 14.60
C GLY A 11 0.95 11.66 13.66
N VAL A 12 1.30 10.48 14.19
CA VAL A 12 1.61 9.29 13.36
C VAL A 12 0.36 8.81 12.64
N TRP A 13 -0.76 8.70 13.35
CA TRP A 13 -2.05 8.32 12.78
C TRP A 13 -2.51 9.29 11.68
N GLU A 14 -2.45 10.59 11.96
CA GLU A 14 -2.80 11.64 11.00
C GLU A 14 -1.91 11.62 9.75
N ARG A 15 -0.61 11.33 9.91
CA ARG A 15 0.32 11.16 8.79
C ARG A 15 -0.04 9.94 7.93
N GLN A 16 -0.51 8.85 8.53
CA GLN A 16 -0.98 7.69 7.77
C GLN A 16 -2.29 7.97 7.05
N ILE A 17 -3.25 8.66 7.69
CA ILE A 17 -4.48 9.12 7.02
C ILE A 17 -4.13 9.96 5.79
N ARG A 18 -3.18 10.91 5.93
CA ARG A 18 -2.73 11.74 4.80
C ARG A 18 -2.11 10.90 3.69
N SER A 19 -1.31 9.90 4.03
CA SER A 19 -0.68 9.00 3.05
C SER A 19 -1.73 8.22 2.25
N VAL A 20 -2.72 7.63 2.94
CA VAL A 20 -3.82 6.90 2.29
C VAL A 20 -4.64 7.82 1.38
N ARG A 21 -4.98 9.02 1.85
CA ARG A 21 -5.72 10.01 1.03
C ARG A 21 -4.97 10.39 -0.24
N ASN A 22 -3.65 10.57 -0.17
CA ASN A 22 -2.83 10.89 -1.34
C ASN A 22 -2.83 9.75 -2.37
N VAL A 23 -2.74 8.50 -1.92
CA VAL A 23 -2.80 7.34 -2.81
C VAL A 23 -4.19 7.19 -3.42
N LEU A 24 -5.26 7.34 -2.63
CA LEU A 24 -6.63 7.32 -3.12
C LEU A 24 -6.86 8.40 -4.17
N ALA A 25 -6.38 9.62 -3.93
CA ALA A 25 -6.49 10.70 -4.91
C ALA A 25 -5.78 10.35 -6.23
N SER A 26 -4.62 9.66 -6.20
CA SER A 26 -3.93 9.28 -7.43
C SER A 26 -4.61 8.15 -8.18
N VAL A 27 -5.09 7.11 -7.49
CA VAL A 27 -5.76 5.96 -8.14
C VAL A 27 -7.16 6.33 -8.65
N MET A 28 -7.87 7.19 -7.91
CA MET A 28 -9.19 7.68 -8.30
C MET A 28 -9.14 8.75 -9.40
N HIS A 29 -8.00 9.40 -9.64
CA HIS A 29 -7.89 10.41 -10.70
C HIS A 29 -8.24 9.86 -12.11
N GLN A 30 -8.04 8.56 -12.32
CA GLN A 30 -8.35 7.88 -13.59
C GLN A 30 -9.77 7.29 -13.61
N SER A 31 -10.45 7.32 -12.48
CA SER A 31 -11.81 6.80 -12.30
C SER A 31 -12.78 7.98 -12.37
N GLY A 32 -13.95 7.79 -12.99
CA GLY A 32 -14.95 8.87 -13.12
C GLY A 32 -15.43 9.42 -11.77
N THR A 33 -16.37 10.37 -11.81
CA THR A 33 -16.85 11.08 -10.60
C THR A 33 -17.73 10.23 -9.66
N GLN A 34 -18.12 9.02 -10.06
CA GLN A 34 -19.00 8.15 -9.29
C GLN A 34 -18.30 6.81 -9.02
N LEU A 35 -18.31 6.39 -7.75
CA LEU A 35 -17.81 5.10 -7.31
C LEU A 35 -18.95 4.22 -6.81
N TYR A 36 -18.90 2.95 -7.20
CA TYR A 36 -19.69 1.90 -6.57
C TYR A 36 -18.93 1.32 -5.37
N ASP A 37 -19.65 0.59 -4.50
CA ASP A 37 -19.07 0.00 -3.30
C ASP A 37 -17.91 -0.95 -3.62
N GLU A 38 -18.06 -1.78 -4.67
CA GLU A 38 -17.00 -2.69 -5.11
C GLU A 38 -15.75 -1.93 -5.59
N SER A 39 -15.93 -0.81 -6.29
CA SER A 39 -14.82 0.02 -6.77
C SER A 39 -14.11 0.68 -5.59
N LEU A 40 -14.85 1.25 -4.64
CA LEU A 40 -14.28 1.87 -3.45
C LEU A 40 -13.48 0.86 -2.63
N ARG A 41 -14.03 -0.34 -2.39
CA ARG A 41 -13.34 -1.41 -1.68
C ARG A 41 -12.05 -1.82 -2.39
N THR A 42 -12.08 -1.89 -3.72
CA THR A 42 -10.89 -2.18 -4.53
C THR A 42 -9.83 -1.10 -4.36
N PHE A 43 -10.18 0.18 -4.48
CA PHE A 43 -9.23 1.28 -4.27
C PHE A 43 -8.67 1.33 -2.85
N MET A 44 -9.47 0.99 -1.84
CA MET A 44 -8.98 0.88 -0.46
C MET A 44 -7.97 -0.27 -0.30
N CYS A 45 -8.19 -1.41 -0.96
CA CYS A 45 -7.22 -2.50 -0.99
C CYS A 45 -5.92 -2.09 -1.70
N GLU A 46 -6.02 -1.41 -2.83
CA GLU A 46 -4.84 -0.88 -3.55
C GLU A 46 -4.08 0.14 -2.69
N ALA A 47 -4.78 1.09 -2.07
CA ALA A 47 -4.17 2.09 -1.21
C ALA A 47 -3.44 1.43 -0.02
N ALA A 48 -4.03 0.42 0.60
CA ALA A 48 -3.39 -0.35 1.65
C ALA A 48 -2.15 -1.10 1.14
N ALA A 49 -2.23 -1.73 -0.03
CA ALA A 49 -1.10 -2.44 -0.63
C ALA A 49 0.07 -1.48 -0.93
N ILE A 50 -0.20 -0.30 -1.49
CA ILE A 50 0.80 0.72 -1.81
C ILE A 50 1.45 1.27 -0.52
N VAL A 51 0.64 1.68 0.46
CA VAL A 51 1.16 2.26 1.71
C VAL A 51 1.98 1.22 2.48
N ASN A 52 1.54 -0.03 2.54
CA ASN A 52 2.23 -1.07 3.31
C ASN A 52 3.45 -1.67 2.60
N SER A 53 3.56 -1.53 1.28
CA SER A 53 4.74 -1.96 0.50
C SER A 53 5.80 -0.87 0.39
N ARG A 54 5.55 0.32 0.94
CA ARG A 54 6.55 1.40 0.95
C ARG A 54 7.70 1.04 1.91
N PRO A 55 8.97 1.24 1.49
CA PRO A 55 10.13 1.12 2.35
C PRO A 55 10.00 1.96 3.64
N LEU A 56 10.40 1.38 4.77
CA LEU A 56 10.47 2.06 6.07
C LEU A 56 11.70 2.96 6.18
N THR A 57 12.79 2.61 5.49
CA THR A 57 14.03 3.38 5.39
C THR A 57 14.35 3.67 3.93
N LEU A 58 15.18 4.69 3.70
CA LEU A 58 15.63 5.08 2.36
C LEU A 58 17.03 4.56 2.02
N ASP A 59 17.64 3.83 2.94
CA ASP A 59 19.02 3.38 2.81
C ASP A 59 19.15 2.41 1.64
N ASN A 60 20.17 2.64 0.81
CA ASN A 60 20.57 1.77 -0.29
C ASN A 60 19.49 1.44 -1.35
N LEU A 61 18.37 2.19 -1.42
CA LEU A 61 17.31 1.99 -2.42
C LEU A 61 17.81 2.01 -3.87
N ASN A 62 18.92 2.68 -4.15
CA ASN A 62 19.52 2.79 -5.48
C ASN A 62 20.68 1.81 -5.70
N ASP A 63 21.05 1.01 -4.71
CA ASP A 63 22.11 0.01 -4.83
C ASP A 63 21.51 -1.35 -5.23
N PRO A 64 21.76 -1.84 -6.46
CA PRO A 64 21.24 -3.12 -6.92
C PRO A 64 21.83 -4.33 -6.18
N LEU A 65 22.90 -4.15 -5.39
CA LEU A 65 23.52 -5.20 -4.59
C LEU A 65 22.99 -5.23 -3.14
N SER A 66 22.18 -4.24 -2.76
CA SER A 66 21.62 -4.17 -1.42
C SER A 66 20.45 -5.15 -1.21
N GLU A 67 20.20 -5.48 0.06
CA GLU A 67 19.05 -6.32 0.42
C GLU A 67 17.72 -5.58 0.18
N GLU A 68 16.65 -6.35 0.00
CA GLU A 68 15.31 -5.78 -0.16
C GLU A 68 14.94 -4.89 1.05
N PRO A 69 14.48 -3.65 0.82
CA PRO A 69 14.17 -2.74 1.91
C PRO A 69 13.03 -3.27 2.78
N LEU A 70 13.15 -3.08 4.10
CA LEU A 70 12.10 -3.47 5.05
C LEU A 70 10.83 -2.63 4.83
N THR A 71 9.68 -3.27 4.67
CA THR A 71 8.37 -2.63 4.51
C THR A 71 7.44 -2.98 5.67
N SER A 72 6.35 -2.23 5.85
CA SER A 72 5.32 -2.57 6.84
C SER A 72 4.71 -3.95 6.60
N ASN A 73 4.54 -4.37 5.33
CA ASN A 73 4.03 -5.69 4.99
C ASN A 73 4.89 -6.83 5.55
N HIS A 74 6.23 -6.67 5.55
CA HIS A 74 7.13 -7.66 6.16
C HIS A 74 6.82 -7.88 7.63
N ILE A 75 6.52 -6.80 8.37
CA ILE A 75 6.19 -6.86 9.80
C ILE A 75 4.78 -7.41 10.02
N LEU A 76 3.79 -6.89 9.28
CA LEU A 76 2.38 -7.24 9.45
C LEU A 76 2.07 -8.69 9.06
N THR A 77 2.73 -9.21 8.03
CA THR A 77 2.48 -10.56 7.51
C THR A 77 3.51 -11.58 7.99
N MET A 78 4.65 -11.12 8.53
CA MET A 78 5.84 -11.93 8.81
C MET A 78 6.35 -12.72 7.59
N LYS A 79 5.94 -12.32 6.38
CA LYS A 79 6.41 -12.90 5.12
C LYS A 79 7.48 -11.98 4.55
N SER A 80 8.62 -12.56 4.19
CA SER A 80 9.73 -11.86 3.55
C SER A 80 9.64 -11.82 2.03
N LYS A 81 8.63 -12.48 1.41
CA LYS A 81 8.44 -12.51 -0.04
C LYS A 81 6.98 -12.50 -0.42
N ILE A 82 6.67 -11.75 -1.49
CA ILE A 82 5.39 -11.83 -2.19
C ILE A 82 5.34 -13.17 -2.91
N ILE A 83 4.44 -14.06 -2.48
CA ILE A 83 4.16 -15.31 -3.20
C ILE A 83 3.26 -14.93 -4.37
N LEU A 84 3.86 -14.75 -5.54
CA LEU A 84 3.08 -14.58 -6.76
C LEU A 84 2.28 -15.86 -7.03
N PRO A 85 1.02 -15.75 -7.47
CA PRO A 85 0.30 -16.92 -7.96
C PRO A 85 1.10 -17.56 -9.10
N PRO A 86 1.06 -18.89 -9.25
CA PRO A 86 1.72 -19.55 -10.37
C PRO A 86 1.24 -18.92 -11.69
N PRO A 87 2.13 -18.79 -12.70
CA PRO A 87 1.73 -18.28 -14.01
C PRO A 87 0.50 -19.03 -14.50
N GLY A 88 -0.58 -18.31 -14.79
CA GLY A 88 -1.77 -18.91 -15.37
C GLY A 88 -1.38 -19.60 -16.68
N GLN A 89 -1.75 -20.88 -16.85
CA GLN A 89 -1.62 -21.54 -18.14
C GLN A 89 -2.78 -21.06 -19.03
N PHE A 90 -2.63 -19.85 -19.58
CA PHE A 90 -3.59 -19.31 -20.54
C PHE A 90 -3.42 -20.07 -21.87
N GLN A 91 -4.30 -21.04 -22.13
CA GLN A 91 -4.27 -21.82 -23.35
C GLN A 91 -5.09 -21.08 -24.43
N ARG A 92 -4.60 -21.06 -25.68
CA ARG A 92 -5.21 -20.30 -26.79
C ARG A 92 -6.67 -20.66 -27.08
N SER A 93 -7.18 -21.76 -26.54
CA SER A 93 -8.57 -22.21 -26.67
C SER A 93 -9.59 -21.41 -25.84
N ASP A 94 -9.13 -20.47 -25.01
CA ASP A 94 -9.99 -19.63 -24.16
C ASP A 94 -10.42 -18.31 -24.85
N HIS A 95 -10.26 -18.21 -26.17
CA HIS A 95 -10.67 -17.08 -27.00
C HIS A 95 -11.84 -17.43 -27.93
#